data_AF-A0A699GY83-F1
#
_entry.id   AF-A0A699GY83-F1
#
_cell.length_a   1.000
_cell.length_b   1.000
_cell.length_c   1.000
_cell.angle_alpha   90.00
_cell.angle_beta   90.00
_cell.angle_gamma   90.00
#
_symmetry.space_group_name_H-M   'P 1'
#
loop_
_entity.id
_entity.type
_entity.pdbx_description
1 polymer ?
#
loop_
_entity_poly.entity_id
_entity_poly.type
_entity_poly.pdbx_seq_one_letter_code
_entity_poly.pdbx_strand_id
1 'polypeptide(L)'
;MGFDLTKSDLCPSFHQRPYREGSRLGQKSLVLDMRVKFKTLQGQVDMLYGRRLEFERERLKTLETQLIQEVNGLRQDRAAIVVKVVPHVATKLVPSDEMGLLVICLSKAAFLYGRCTALEEVAALKEPFELEKMPGYCPLSKKEFDRAGYDLANASYPFLAEVTTNPYAPLEVLLSKKPKSLRAKPISLKSKPLSLQAHDQAL
;
A
#
# COMPACT_ATOMS: atom_id res chain seq x y z
N MET A 1 -22.99 42.27 30.67
CA MET A 1 -22.70 42.15 32.11
C MET A 1 -21.35 42.82 32.35
N GLY A 2 -21.37 44.05 32.86
CA GLY A 2 -20.16 44.86 33.10
C GLY A 2 -19.67 44.65 34.53
N PHE A 3 -18.36 44.42 34.69
CA PHE A 3 -17.74 44.35 36.00
C PHE A 3 -17.13 45.72 36.34
N ASP A 4 -17.77 46.40 37.29
CA ASP A 4 -17.23 47.56 38.00
C ASP A 4 -16.11 47.10 38.94
N LEU A 5 -14.89 47.56 38.66
CA LEU A 5 -13.74 47.40 39.55
C LEU A 5 -13.65 48.64 40.43
N THR A 6 -14.30 48.59 41.59
CA THR A 6 -14.14 49.57 42.66
C THR A 6 -12.71 49.52 43.22
N LYS A 7 -12.02 50.65 43.07
CA LYS A 7 -10.82 51.04 43.81
C LYS A 7 -11.01 50.75 45.30
N SER A 8 -10.26 49.79 45.84
CA SER A 8 -10.01 49.69 47.27
C SER A 8 -8.63 50.29 47.57
N ASP A 9 -8.69 51.54 48.03
CA ASP A 9 -7.61 52.30 48.64
C ASP A 9 -7.16 51.63 49.95
N LEU A 10 -6.11 50.82 49.88
CA LEU A 10 -5.33 50.44 51.07
C LEU A 10 -3.86 50.48 50.65
N CYS A 11 -3.27 51.67 50.76
CA CYS A 11 -1.83 51.88 50.62
C CYS A 11 -1.21 51.58 52.00
N PRO A 12 -0.52 50.44 52.21
CA PRO A 12 0.19 50.22 53.46
C PRO A 12 1.36 51.18 53.48
N SER A 13 1.42 52.06 54.48
CA SER A 13 2.58 52.90 54.75
C SER A 13 3.78 52.01 55.06
N PHE A 14 4.55 51.69 54.02
CA PHE A 14 5.85 51.03 54.15
C PHE A 14 6.78 51.98 54.89
N HIS A 15 6.99 51.72 56.18
CA HIS A 15 8.17 52.20 56.89
C HIS A 15 9.40 51.73 56.12
N GLN A 16 10.04 52.66 55.41
CA GLN A 16 11.36 52.48 54.83
C GLN A 16 12.34 52.25 55.99
N ARG A 17 12.56 50.98 56.35
CA ARG A 17 13.75 50.62 57.12
C ARG A 17 14.95 50.98 56.24
N PRO A 18 15.94 51.74 56.73
CA PRO A 18 17.14 52.04 55.98
C PRO A 18 17.81 50.71 55.61
N TYR A 19 17.77 50.37 54.32
CA TYR A 19 18.37 49.17 53.78
C TYR A 19 19.88 49.26 54.02
N ARG A 20 20.43 48.39 54.88
CA ARG A 20 21.88 48.21 55.05
C ARG A 20 22.48 47.90 53.67
N GLU A 21 23.17 48.87 53.08
CA GLU A 21 23.84 48.75 51.78
C GLU A 21 25.16 47.95 51.82
N GLY A 22 25.52 47.36 52.96
CA GLY A 22 26.82 46.77 53.23
C GLY A 22 27.15 45.42 52.56
N SER A 23 26.34 44.89 51.64
CA SER A 23 26.60 43.57 51.03
C SER A 23 26.37 43.49 49.51
N ARG A 24 26.17 44.61 48.82
CA ARG A 24 25.87 44.64 47.37
C ARG A 24 27.06 44.24 46.48
N LEU A 25 28.30 44.39 46.94
CA LEU A 25 29.49 44.12 46.12
C LEU A 25 29.78 42.61 45.99
N GLY A 26 29.52 41.81 47.03
CA GLY A 26 29.72 40.34 46.98
C GLY A 26 28.74 39.61 46.06
N GLN A 27 27.49 40.08 45.97
CA GLN A 27 26.45 39.43 45.15
C GLN A 27 26.72 39.57 43.63
N LYS A 28 27.31 40.68 43.19
CA LYS A 28 27.62 40.90 41.76
C LYS A 28 28.66 39.91 41.24
N SER A 29 29.66 39.58 42.06
CA SER A 29 30.70 38.60 41.70
C SER A 29 30.10 37.19 41.51
N LEU A 30 29.24 36.77 42.44
CA LEU A 30 28.56 35.47 42.37
C LEU A 30 27.66 35.34 41.14
N VAL A 31 26.89 36.39 40.82
CA VAL A 31 25.99 36.39 39.65
C VAL A 31 26.77 36.30 38.34
N LEU A 32 27.94 36.94 38.25
CA LEU A 32 28.80 36.84 37.07
C LEU A 32 29.40 35.44 36.92
N ASP A 33 29.88 34.84 38.01
CA ASP A 33 30.40 33.46 38.01
C ASP A 33 29.33 32.44 37.57
N MET A 34 28.12 32.53 38.12
CA MET A 34 27.01 31.67 37.72
C MET A 34 26.64 31.84 36.24
N ARG A 35 26.64 33.07 35.72
CA ARG A 35 26.36 33.35 34.31
C ARG A 35 27.41 32.70 33.40
N VAL A 36 28.68 32.75 33.77
CA VAL A 36 29.76 32.09 33.01
C VAL A 36 29.56 30.58 33.03
N LYS A 37 29.33 29.98 34.20
CA LYS A 37 29.06 28.55 34.34
C LYS A 37 27.86 28.09 33.51
N PHE A 38 26.77 28.86 33.51
CA PHE A 38 25.59 28.56 32.71
C PHE A 38 25.90 28.55 31.21
N LYS A 39 26.65 29.53 30.71
CA LYS A 39 27.09 29.56 29.30
C LYS A 39 27.97 28.36 28.94
N THR A 40 28.87 27.96 29.84
CA THR A 40 29.71 26.77 29.64
C THR A 40 28.87 25.50 29.58
N LEU A 41 27.93 25.33 30.51
CA LEU A 41 27.02 24.17 30.52
C LEU A 41 26.15 24.14 29.26
N GLN A 42 25.64 25.29 28.82
CA GLN A 42 24.87 25.39 27.58
C GLN A 42 25.69 24.91 26.38
N GLY A 43 26.93 25.37 26.24
CA GLY A 43 27.82 24.91 25.17
C GLY A 43 28.13 23.40 25.23
N GLN A 44 28.25 22.82 26.44
CA GLN A 44 28.44 21.38 26.60
C GLN A 44 27.19 20.58 26.18
N VAL A 45 26.02 21.05 26.58
CA VAL A 45 24.73 20.44 26.21
C VAL A 45 24.56 20.48 24.69
N ASP A 46 24.78 21.63 24.05
CA ASP A 46 24.65 21.78 22.60
C ASP A 46 25.61 20.84 21.85
N MET A 47 26.85 20.72 22.32
CA MET A 47 27.85 19.81 21.75
C MET A 47 27.44 18.34 21.89
N LEU A 48 26.90 17.94 23.05
CA LEU A 48 26.42 16.57 23.27
C LEU A 48 25.20 16.24 22.40
N TYR A 49 24.25 17.16 22.28
CA TYR A 49 23.09 16.99 21.40
C TYR A 49 23.49 16.91 19.93
N GLY A 50 24.43 17.76 19.48
CA GLY A 50 24.98 17.71 18.12
C GLY A 50 25.60 16.35 17.81
N ARG A 51 26.48 15.86 18.70
CA ARG A 51 27.14 14.54 18.53
C ARG A 51 26.15 13.39 18.50
N ARG A 52 25.13 13.40 19.37
CA ARG A 52 24.09 12.36 19.39
C ARG A 52 23.28 12.36 18.10
N LEU A 53 22.95 13.54 17.59
CA LEU A 53 22.19 13.69 16.35
C LEU A 53 22.98 13.18 15.14
N GLU A 54 24.28 13.48 15.07
CA GLU A 54 25.17 12.97 14.02
C GLU A 54 25.26 11.43 14.05
N PHE A 55 25.42 10.84 15.24
CA PHE A 55 25.43 9.39 15.39
C PHE A 55 24.13 8.73 14.91
N GLU A 56 22.97 9.27 15.31
CA GLU A 56 21.67 8.75 14.87
C GLU A 56 21.47 8.91 13.36
N ARG A 57 21.96 10.01 12.76
CA ARG A 57 21.92 10.22 11.32
C ARG A 57 22.71 9.14 10.57
N GLU A 58 23.93 8.84 11.01
CA GLU A 58 24.74 7.80 10.36
C GLU A 58 24.12 6.40 10.53
N ARG A 59 23.59 6.10 11.72
CA ARG A 59 22.86 4.85 11.96
C ARG A 59 21.67 4.70 11.01
N LEU A 60 20.88 5.76 10.82
CA LEU A 60 19.74 5.76 9.92
C LEU A 60 20.15 5.56 8.46
N LYS A 61 21.25 6.20 8.01
CA LYS A 61 21.79 5.98 6.65
C LYS A 61 22.18 4.52 6.42
N THR A 62 22.81 3.86 7.41
CA THR A 62 23.16 2.43 7.31
C THR A 62 21.91 1.54 7.21
N LEU A 63 20.87 1.84 7.99
CA LEU A 63 19.62 1.09 7.93
C LEU A 63 18.88 1.29 6.60
N GLU A 64 18.91 2.51 6.05
CA GLU A 64 18.32 2.83 4.75
C GLU A 64 18.99 2.03 3.63
N THR A 65 20.32 1.98 3.58
CA THR A 65 21.04 1.20 2.56
C THR A 65 20.78 -0.30 2.69
N GLN A 66 20.71 -0.82 3.92
CA GLN A 66 20.36 -2.22 4.18
C GLN A 66 18.96 -2.56 3.67
N LEU A 67 17.97 -1.72 3.97
CA LEU A 67 16.58 -1.93 3.54
C LEU A 67 16.45 -1.89 2.00
N ILE A 68 17.15 -0.96 1.34
CA ILE A 68 17.18 -0.88 -0.13
C ILE A 68 17.74 -2.17 -0.74
N GLN A 69 18.83 -2.71 -0.16
CA GLN A 69 19.41 -3.98 -0.61
C GLN A 69 18.44 -5.15 -0.42
N GLU A 70 17.80 -5.24 0.74
CA GLU A 70 16.83 -6.31 1.04
C GLU A 70 15.62 -6.27 0.09
N VAL A 71 15.04 -5.09 -0.13
CA VAL A 71 13.94 -4.89 -1.08
C VAL A 71 14.34 -5.27 -2.50
N ASN A 72 15.57 -4.94 -2.93
CA ASN A 72 16.08 -5.32 -4.24
C ASN A 72 16.27 -6.84 -4.36
N GLY A 73 16.77 -7.51 -3.31
CA GLY A 73 16.85 -8.97 -3.26
C GLY A 73 15.47 -9.63 -3.41
N LEU A 74 14.48 -9.18 -2.63
CA LEU A 74 13.11 -9.68 -2.72
C LEU A 74 12.47 -9.46 -4.10
N ARG A 75 12.77 -8.33 -4.75
CA ARG A 75 12.32 -8.07 -6.13
C ARG A 75 12.91 -9.07 -7.12
N GLN A 76 14.19 -9.41 -6.98
CA GLN A 76 14.85 -10.41 -7.82
C GLN A 76 14.29 -11.81 -7.58
N ASP A 77 14.07 -12.20 -6.33
CA ASP A 77 13.46 -13.49 -5.98
C ASP A 77 12.05 -13.63 -6.56
N ARG A 78 11.23 -12.57 -6.41
CA ARG A 78 9.89 -12.52 -7.02
C ARG A 78 9.97 -12.65 -8.53
N ALA A 79 10.87 -11.92 -9.20
CA ALA A 79 11.05 -12.04 -10.64
C ALA A 79 11.45 -13.46 -11.05
N ALA A 80 12.35 -14.11 -10.31
CA ALA A 80 12.76 -15.48 -10.55
C ALA A 80 11.59 -16.48 -10.38
N ILE A 81 10.75 -16.30 -9.36
CA ILE A 81 9.53 -17.10 -9.17
C ILE A 81 8.56 -16.90 -10.33
N VAL A 82 8.29 -15.65 -10.73
CA VAL A 82 7.40 -15.33 -11.85
C VAL A 82 7.89 -15.97 -13.15
N VAL A 83 9.18 -15.87 -13.44
CA VAL A 83 9.80 -16.49 -14.64
C VAL A 83 9.66 -18.02 -14.62
N LYS A 84 9.66 -18.67 -13.46
CA LYS A 84 9.48 -20.13 -13.35
C LYS A 84 8.01 -20.56 -13.39
N VAL A 85 7.13 -19.83 -12.71
CA VAL A 85 5.72 -20.20 -12.53
C VAL A 85 4.91 -19.86 -13.77
N VAL A 86 5.11 -18.70 -14.39
CA VAL A 86 4.30 -18.23 -15.52
C VAL A 86 4.35 -19.20 -16.70
N PRO A 87 5.51 -19.70 -17.17
CA PRO A 87 5.55 -20.67 -18.27
C PRO A 87 4.88 -22.01 -17.92
N HIS A 88 5.01 -22.47 -16.67
CA HIS A 88 4.39 -23.71 -16.23
C HIS A 88 2.86 -23.61 -16.19
N VAL A 89 2.35 -22.47 -15.73
CA VAL A 89 0.91 -22.19 -15.73
C VAL A 89 0.40 -21.99 -17.16
N ALA A 90 1.14 -21.24 -17.99
CA ALA A 90 0.79 -21.01 -19.39
C ALA A 90 0.73 -22.33 -20.17
N THR A 91 1.73 -23.21 -20.07
CA THR A 91 1.75 -24.50 -20.78
C THR A 91 0.59 -25.42 -20.40
N LYS A 92 0.11 -25.36 -19.14
CA LYS A 92 -1.09 -26.10 -18.71
C LYS A 92 -2.39 -25.51 -19.22
N LEU A 93 -2.41 -24.22 -19.54
CA LEU A 93 -3.61 -23.50 -20.00
C LEU A 93 -3.76 -23.47 -21.53
N VAL A 94 -2.69 -23.73 -22.31
CA VAL A 94 -2.67 -23.66 -23.80
C VAL A 94 -3.76 -24.49 -24.51
N PRO A 95 -4.33 -25.59 -23.95
CA PRO A 95 -5.41 -26.30 -24.63
C PRO A 95 -6.84 -25.82 -24.30
N SER A 96 -7.07 -24.89 -23.37
CA SER A 96 -8.43 -24.49 -22.96
C SER A 96 -8.80 -23.10 -23.49
N ASP A 97 -9.96 -22.97 -24.14
CA ASP A 97 -10.56 -21.70 -24.57
C ASP A 97 -10.76 -20.70 -23.40
N GLU A 98 -10.69 -21.19 -22.16
CA GLU A 98 -10.68 -20.42 -20.91
C GLU A 98 -9.39 -19.61 -20.66
N MET A 99 -8.34 -19.85 -21.47
CA MET A 99 -7.07 -19.10 -21.43
C MET A 99 -7.25 -17.60 -21.67
N GLY A 100 -8.08 -17.24 -22.66
CA GLY A 100 -8.34 -15.83 -22.97
C GLY A 100 -8.96 -15.09 -21.78
N LEU A 101 -9.89 -15.76 -21.09
CA LEU A 101 -10.53 -15.23 -19.88
C LEU A 101 -9.55 -15.07 -18.72
N LEU A 102 -8.66 -16.05 -18.50
CA LEU A 102 -7.70 -15.99 -17.39
C LEU A 102 -6.66 -14.89 -17.59
N VAL A 103 -6.17 -14.70 -18.83
CA VAL A 103 -5.26 -13.61 -19.18
C VAL A 103 -5.94 -12.26 -19.02
N ILE A 104 -7.18 -12.09 -19.51
CA ILE A 104 -7.95 -10.85 -19.33
C ILE A 104 -8.19 -10.55 -17.83
N CYS A 105 -8.52 -11.56 -17.03
CA CYS A 105 -8.70 -11.40 -15.58
C CYS A 105 -7.40 -11.07 -14.85
N LEU A 106 -6.28 -11.70 -15.20
CA LEU A 106 -4.95 -11.39 -14.64
C LEU A 106 -4.49 -9.99 -15.04
N SER A 107 -4.71 -9.57 -16.28
CA SER A 107 -4.41 -8.22 -16.75
C SER A 107 -5.27 -7.17 -16.04
N LYS A 108 -6.58 -7.42 -15.86
CA LYS A 108 -7.48 -6.55 -15.08
C LYS A 108 -7.05 -6.47 -13.61
N ALA A 109 -6.73 -7.60 -12.99
CA ALA A 109 -6.27 -7.62 -11.60
C ALA A 109 -4.92 -6.91 -11.45
N ALA A 110 -3.98 -7.13 -12.36
CA ALA A 110 -2.69 -6.44 -12.35
C ALA A 110 -2.84 -4.93 -12.58
N PHE A 111 -3.79 -4.49 -13.41
CA PHE A 111 -4.11 -3.08 -13.65
C PHE A 111 -4.84 -2.42 -12.47
N LEU A 112 -5.70 -3.17 -11.78
CA LEU A 112 -6.45 -2.68 -10.61
C LEU A 112 -5.63 -2.69 -9.31
N TYR A 113 -4.80 -3.72 -9.08
CA TYR A 113 -4.00 -3.89 -7.86
C TYR A 113 -2.57 -3.35 -7.99
N GLY A 114 -1.99 -3.38 -9.18
CA GLY A 114 -0.78 -2.61 -9.46
C GLY A 114 -1.22 -1.17 -9.64
N ARG A 115 -0.89 -0.29 -8.69
CA ARG A 115 -1.03 1.16 -8.88
C ARG A 115 -0.21 1.56 -10.11
N CYS A 116 -0.83 1.52 -11.29
CA CYS A 116 -0.27 2.11 -12.48
C CYS A 116 -0.23 3.61 -12.21
N THR A 117 0.96 4.19 -12.18
CA THR A 117 1.13 5.66 -12.18
C THR A 117 0.34 6.30 -13.31
N ALA A 118 0.15 5.61 -14.44
CA ALA A 118 -0.74 6.04 -15.53
C ALA A 118 -2.22 6.20 -15.10
N LEU A 119 -2.73 5.40 -14.16
CA LEU A 119 -4.08 5.58 -13.60
C LEU A 119 -4.14 6.74 -12.61
N GLU A 120 -3.07 6.97 -11.83
CA GLU A 120 -2.96 8.15 -10.97
C GLU A 120 -2.89 9.43 -11.79
N GLU A 121 -2.19 9.42 -12.93
CA GLU A 121 -2.14 10.51 -13.90
C GLU A 121 -3.51 10.75 -14.55
N VAL A 122 -4.24 9.70 -14.95
CA VAL A 122 -5.60 9.82 -15.50
C VAL A 122 -6.60 10.29 -14.44
N ALA A 123 -6.47 9.85 -13.18
CA ALA A 123 -7.32 10.31 -12.09
C ALA A 123 -7.01 11.77 -11.66
N ALA A 124 -5.78 12.24 -11.90
CA ALA A 124 -5.38 13.63 -11.67
C ALA A 124 -5.89 14.60 -12.75
N LEU A 125 -6.35 14.09 -13.90
CA LEU A 125 -7.01 14.90 -14.91
C LEU A 125 -8.37 15.34 -14.38
N LYS A 126 -8.56 16.66 -14.28
CA LYS A 126 -9.81 17.28 -13.82
C LYS A 126 -10.93 17.21 -14.86
N GLU A 127 -10.61 16.85 -16.11
CA GLU A 127 -11.58 16.74 -17.19
C GLU A 127 -11.94 15.28 -17.48
N PRO A 128 -13.21 15.01 -17.84
CA PRO A 128 -13.65 13.67 -18.25
C PRO A 128 -12.82 13.17 -19.43
N PHE A 129 -12.19 12.01 -19.25
CA PHE A 129 -11.35 11.41 -20.28
C PHE A 129 -12.22 10.73 -21.35
N GLU A 130 -12.23 11.27 -22.57
CA GLU A 130 -12.94 10.67 -23.70
C GLU A 130 -12.06 9.57 -24.34
N LEU A 131 -12.14 8.34 -23.82
CA LEU A 131 -11.40 7.17 -24.34
C LEU A 131 -11.58 6.99 -25.85
N GLU A 132 -12.74 7.35 -26.39
CA GLU A 132 -13.09 7.24 -27.81
C GLU A 132 -12.14 8.02 -28.75
N LYS A 133 -11.41 9.01 -28.23
CA LYS A 133 -10.49 9.83 -29.03
C LYS A 133 -9.04 9.36 -28.99
N MET A 134 -8.68 8.34 -28.20
CA MET A 134 -7.30 7.87 -28.13
C MET A 134 -6.92 7.00 -29.35
N PRO A 135 -5.79 7.28 -30.02
CA PRO A 135 -5.29 6.44 -31.09
C PRO A 135 -4.97 5.03 -30.54
N GLY A 136 -5.59 4.01 -31.13
CA GLY A 136 -5.49 2.61 -30.69
C GLY A 136 -6.62 2.15 -29.76
N TYR A 137 -7.51 3.04 -29.31
CA TYR A 137 -8.75 2.63 -28.69
C TYR A 137 -9.68 2.05 -29.76
N CYS A 138 -9.96 0.75 -29.69
CA CYS A 138 -10.90 0.09 -30.56
C CYS A 138 -12.25 -0.01 -29.83
N PRO A 139 -13.31 0.69 -30.26
CA PRO A 139 -14.63 0.68 -29.61
C PRO A 139 -15.37 -0.66 -29.73
N LEU A 140 -14.67 -1.74 -30.10
CA LEU A 140 -15.27 -3.05 -30.26
C LEU A 140 -15.89 -3.47 -28.92
N SER A 141 -17.22 -3.42 -28.94
CA SER A 141 -18.15 -4.04 -28.00
C SER A 141 -18.63 -3.24 -26.78
N LYS A 142 -19.11 -2.01 -26.94
CA LYS A 142 -20.07 -1.44 -25.97
C LYS A 142 -21.23 -2.43 -25.69
N LYS A 143 -21.70 -3.13 -26.74
CA LYS A 143 -22.75 -4.16 -26.66
C LYS A 143 -22.32 -5.51 -26.05
N GLU A 144 -21.05 -5.92 -26.11
CA GLU A 144 -20.61 -7.17 -25.45
C GLU A 144 -20.12 -6.90 -24.02
N PHE A 145 -19.60 -5.71 -23.72
CA PHE A 145 -19.28 -5.29 -22.35
C PHE A 145 -20.52 -5.10 -21.49
N ASP A 146 -21.57 -4.45 -21.99
CA ASP A 146 -22.81 -4.29 -21.21
C ASP A 146 -23.49 -5.64 -20.92
N ARG A 147 -23.29 -6.63 -21.81
CA ARG A 147 -23.80 -7.99 -21.64
C ARG A 147 -22.93 -8.84 -20.72
N ALA A 148 -21.61 -8.83 -20.90
CA ALA A 148 -20.67 -9.60 -20.10
C ALA A 148 -20.40 -8.98 -18.71
N GLY A 149 -20.59 -7.66 -18.55
CA GLY A 149 -20.38 -6.95 -17.29
C GLY A 149 -21.38 -7.34 -16.22
N TYR A 150 -22.66 -7.53 -16.58
CA TYR A 150 -23.68 -8.01 -15.65
C TYR A 150 -23.48 -9.48 -15.27
N ASP A 151 -23.10 -10.33 -16.22
CA ASP A 151 -22.87 -11.75 -15.95
C ASP A 151 -21.58 -11.98 -15.13
N LEU A 152 -20.52 -11.20 -15.36
CA LEU A 152 -19.25 -11.32 -14.64
C LEU A 152 -19.28 -10.67 -13.25
N ALA A 153 -19.96 -9.53 -13.09
CA ALA A 153 -20.13 -8.90 -11.77
C ALA A 153 -21.06 -9.72 -10.87
N ASN A 154 -22.02 -10.44 -11.46
CA ASN A 154 -22.89 -11.38 -10.74
C ASN A 154 -22.35 -12.82 -10.71
N ALA A 155 -21.26 -13.12 -11.44
CA ALA A 155 -20.60 -14.41 -11.37
C ALA A 155 -19.92 -14.55 -10.01
N SER A 156 -20.63 -15.17 -9.08
CA SER A 156 -20.04 -15.76 -7.89
C SER A 156 -19.04 -16.81 -8.35
N TYR A 157 -17.75 -16.50 -8.25
CA TYR A 157 -16.67 -17.47 -8.36
C TYR A 157 -16.34 -17.97 -6.94
N PRO A 158 -17.01 -19.02 -6.45
CA PRO A 158 -16.84 -19.49 -5.07
C PRO A 158 -15.38 -19.88 -4.74
N PHE A 159 -14.56 -20.20 -5.75
CA PHE A 159 -13.13 -20.45 -5.54
C PHE A 159 -12.35 -19.18 -5.19
N LEU A 160 -12.74 -18.00 -5.69
CA LEU A 160 -12.12 -16.71 -5.31
C LEU A 160 -12.58 -16.26 -3.92
N ALA A 161 -13.82 -16.57 -3.53
CA ALA A 161 -14.31 -16.32 -2.18
C ALA A 161 -13.51 -17.12 -1.13
N GLU A 162 -13.12 -18.35 -1.44
CA GLU A 162 -12.28 -19.17 -0.56
C GLU A 162 -10.86 -18.60 -0.43
N VAL A 163 -10.29 -18.05 -1.51
CA VAL A 163 -8.95 -17.41 -1.51
C VAL A 163 -8.95 -16.07 -0.76
N THR A 164 -10.04 -15.31 -0.81
CA THR A 164 -10.13 -13.99 -0.15
C THR A 164 -10.33 -14.07 1.36
N THR A 165 -10.75 -15.22 1.91
CA THR A 165 -10.88 -15.41 3.38
C THR A 165 -9.56 -15.37 4.14
N ASN A 166 -8.42 -15.59 3.47
CA ASN A 166 -7.11 -15.43 4.08
C ASN A 166 -6.07 -14.94 3.06
N PRO A 167 -5.84 -13.61 2.95
CA PRO A 167 -4.91 -13.05 1.97
C PRO A 167 -3.44 -13.41 2.23
N TYR A 168 -3.12 -13.99 3.41
CA TYR A 168 -1.77 -14.40 3.78
C TYR A 168 -1.55 -15.91 3.70
N ALA A 169 -2.54 -16.68 3.22
CA ALA A 169 -2.38 -18.11 3.04
C ALA A 169 -1.30 -18.41 1.98
N PRO A 170 -0.32 -19.29 2.27
CA PRO A 170 0.67 -19.71 1.29
C PRO A 170 0.00 -20.30 0.04
N LEU A 171 0.58 -20.01 -1.13
CA LEU A 171 0.01 -20.43 -2.42
C LEU A 171 -0.15 -21.96 -2.51
N GLU A 172 0.74 -22.72 -1.88
CA GLU A 172 0.67 -24.18 -1.80
C GLU A 172 -0.57 -24.65 -1.06
N VAL A 173 -0.96 -23.96 0.02
CA VAL A 173 -2.16 -24.27 0.81
C VAL A 173 -3.41 -23.98 -0.02
N LEU A 174 -3.44 -22.89 -0.76
CA LEU A 174 -4.55 -22.52 -1.65
C LEU A 174 -4.71 -23.51 -2.83
N LEU A 175 -3.61 -23.96 -3.43
CA LEU A 175 -3.62 -24.89 -4.56
C LEU A 175 -3.83 -26.36 -4.15
N SER A 176 -3.49 -26.73 -2.91
CA SER A 176 -3.71 -28.09 -2.40
C SER A 176 -5.20 -28.43 -2.28
N LYS A 177 -6.05 -27.42 -2.12
CA LYS A 177 -7.50 -27.58 -2.04
C LYS A 177 -8.09 -27.50 -3.43
N LYS A 178 -8.24 -28.65 -4.08
CA LYS A 178 -9.00 -28.75 -5.33
C LYS A 178 -10.45 -28.28 -5.05
N PRO A 179 -10.93 -27.19 -5.68
CA PRO A 179 -12.27 -26.66 -5.47
C PRO A 179 -13.30 -27.77 -5.63
N LYS A 180 -14.29 -27.82 -4.74
CA LYS A 180 -15.37 -28.83 -4.82
C LYS A 180 -16.12 -28.77 -6.17
N SER A 181 -16.16 -27.60 -6.82
CA SER A 181 -16.74 -27.44 -8.16
C SER A 181 -15.95 -28.16 -9.26
N LEU A 182 -14.64 -28.36 -9.07
CA LEU A 182 -13.76 -29.10 -10.00
C LEU A 182 -13.71 -30.60 -9.71
N ARG A 183 -14.46 -31.10 -8.72
CA ARG A 183 -14.74 -32.54 -8.59
C ARG A 183 -15.88 -32.89 -9.55
N ALA A 184 -15.59 -32.90 -10.85
CA ALA A 184 -16.54 -33.40 -11.83
C ALA A 184 -16.97 -34.82 -11.43
N LYS A 185 -18.28 -35.06 -11.33
CA LYS A 185 -18.79 -36.44 -11.28
C LYS A 185 -18.35 -37.12 -12.58
N PRO A 186 -17.84 -38.37 -12.54
CA PRO A 186 -17.53 -39.10 -13.75
C PRO A 186 -18.79 -39.13 -14.63
N ILE A 187 -18.73 -38.50 -15.79
CA ILE A 187 -19.81 -38.57 -16.77
C ILE A 187 -19.77 -40.01 -17.30
N SER A 188 -20.71 -40.84 -16.85
CA SER A 188 -20.91 -42.19 -17.40
C SER A 188 -21.46 -42.04 -18.82
N LEU A 189 -20.56 -41.99 -19.79
CA LEU A 189 -20.89 -42.02 -21.21
C LEU A 189 -21.37 -43.44 -21.58
N LYS A 190 -22.66 -43.72 -21.40
CA LYS A 190 -23.32 -44.79 -22.14
C LYS A 190 -23.57 -44.29 -23.56
N SER A 191 -22.61 -44.48 -24.45
CA SER A 191 -22.80 -44.30 -25.88
C SER A 191 -23.79 -45.35 -26.40
N LYS A 192 -24.92 -44.89 -26.93
CA LYS A 192 -25.81 -45.69 -27.77
C LYS A 192 -25.18 -45.72 -29.17
N PRO A 193 -24.95 -46.89 -29.79
CA PRO A 193 -24.39 -46.94 -31.14
C PRO A 193 -25.39 -46.31 -32.13
N LEU A 194 -24.93 -45.34 -32.91
CA LEU A 194 -25.66 -44.87 -34.09
C LEU A 194 -25.57 -45.95 -35.18
N SER A 195 -26.71 -46.54 -35.53
CA SER A 195 -26.84 -47.37 -36.72
C SER A 195 -26.78 -46.51 -37.97
N LEU A 196 -25.69 -46.63 -38.73
CA LEU A 196 -25.55 -46.10 -40.09
C LEU A 196 -26.42 -46.96 -41.03
N GLN A 197 -27.51 -46.41 -41.55
CA GLN A 197 -28.23 -47.01 -42.67
C GLN A 197 -27.59 -46.53 -43.98
N ALA A 198 -26.98 -47.47 -44.71
CA ALA A 198 -26.55 -47.27 -46.08
C ALA A 198 -27.78 -47.27 -47.00
N HIS A 199 -27.95 -46.20 -47.78
CA HIS A 199 -28.89 -46.16 -48.88
C HIS A 199 -28.12 -46.44 -50.17
N ASP A 200 -28.27 -47.66 -50.68
CA ASP A 200 -27.99 -47.98 -52.08
C ASP A 200 -29.11 -47.38 -52.95
N GLN A 201 -28.74 -46.56 -53.93
CA GLN A 201 -29.59 -46.26 -55.08
C GLN A 201 -28.82 -46.61 -56.35
N ALA A 202 -29.31 -47.66 -57.01
CA ALA A 202 -28.93 -48.03 -58.36
C ALA A 202 -29.68 -47.14 -59.36
N LEU A 203 -28.95 -46.61 -60.34
CA LEU A 203 -29.39 -46.37 -61.72
C LEU A 203 -28.17 -46.19 -62.62
#